data_AF-A0A2R9T1L3-F1
#
_entry.id   AF-A0A2R9T1L3-F1
#
_cell.length_a   1.000
_cell.length_b   1.000
_cell.length_c   1.000
_cell.angle_alpha   90.00
_cell.angle_beta   90.00
_cell.angle_gamma   90.00
#
_symmetry.space_group_name_H-M   'P 1'
#
loop_
_entity.id
_entity.type
_entity.pdbx_description
1 polymer ?
#
loop_
_entity_poly.entity_id
_entity_poly.type
_entity_poly.pdbx_seq_one_letter_code
_entity_poly.pdbx_strand_id
1 'polypeptide(L)'
;MSKKTRHEPHEEHADESWLLPYADLLTLLLALFLVLYAMSATDARKFQEMSEAFSVALTGGTGVLDYSKTLPSEDPPNVNDHKASSPNVPATTPDQRRAELMRQEQEDLEKLKKQLDNYIKNNGLTSELSTKLNHSQLVITIRDNALFPSGEAVVKPEARKLAKAISQMLHKFPDYEIIVSGHTDNVPIANSRYPSNWDLSSDRALQFMKILLTNSALDPKRFMPIGYGEYHPIADNKTEAGRAKNRRVEVSIIRKYQDSATFTNVEDVTDGN
;
A
#
# COMPACT_ATOMS: atom_id res chain seq x y z
N MET A 1 59.86 2.32 -77.06
CA MET A 1 59.73 1.95 -75.63
C MET A 1 59.62 3.25 -74.84
N SER A 2 58.43 3.61 -74.37
CA SER A 2 58.23 4.79 -73.53
C SER A 2 57.77 4.33 -72.15
N LYS A 3 58.58 4.65 -71.14
CA LYS A 3 58.42 4.23 -69.74
C LYS A 3 57.27 5.01 -69.10
N LYS A 4 56.36 4.24 -68.52
CA LYS A 4 55.21 4.67 -67.72
C LYS A 4 55.72 5.28 -66.40
N THR A 5 55.49 6.56 -66.16
CA THR A 5 55.65 7.20 -64.85
C THR A 5 54.41 6.87 -63.99
N ARG A 6 54.64 6.24 -62.84
CA ARG A 6 53.65 5.95 -61.79
C ARG A 6 53.35 7.24 -61.02
N HIS A 7 52.09 7.58 -60.84
CA HIS A 7 51.66 8.43 -59.73
C HIS A 7 51.67 7.58 -58.46
N GLU A 8 52.37 8.03 -57.42
CA GLU A 8 52.12 7.55 -56.06
C GLU A 8 50.78 8.12 -55.59
N PRO A 9 49.88 7.30 -55.01
CA PRO A 9 48.71 7.83 -54.34
C PRO A 9 49.18 8.49 -53.04
N HIS A 10 48.78 9.75 -52.85
CA HIS A 10 48.78 10.36 -51.53
C HIS A 10 47.99 9.43 -50.60
N GLU A 11 48.61 9.00 -49.50
CA GLU A 11 47.88 8.42 -48.36
C GLU A 11 47.00 9.54 -47.81
N GLU A 12 45.81 9.68 -48.37
CA GLU A 12 44.72 10.45 -47.80
C GLU A 12 44.46 9.82 -46.42
N HIS A 13 44.85 10.55 -45.36
CA HIS A 13 44.37 10.29 -44.01
C HIS A 13 42.86 10.12 -44.10
N ALA A 14 42.41 8.88 -43.95
CA ALA A 14 41.00 8.53 -44.00
C ALA A 14 40.30 9.19 -42.81
N ASP A 15 39.86 10.43 -43.04
CA ASP A 15 38.72 11.10 -42.44
C ASP A 15 38.50 10.75 -40.96
N GLU A 16 39.46 11.09 -40.09
CA GLU A 16 39.34 10.99 -38.63
C GLU A 16 38.25 11.93 -38.05
N SER A 17 37.51 12.61 -38.92
CA SER A 17 36.38 13.48 -38.61
C SER A 17 35.27 12.78 -37.79
N TRP A 18 35.17 11.45 -37.84
CA TRP A 18 34.25 10.67 -37.00
C TRP A 18 34.71 10.50 -35.55
N LEU A 19 36.00 10.68 -35.27
CA LEU A 19 36.56 10.53 -33.91
C LEU A 19 36.15 11.70 -33.01
N LEU A 20 35.91 12.88 -33.59
CA LEU A 20 35.49 14.09 -32.87
C LEU A 20 34.14 13.92 -32.15
N PRO A 21 33.04 13.51 -32.81
CA PRO A 21 31.77 13.26 -32.11
C PRO A 21 31.83 12.04 -31.18
N TYR A 22 32.67 11.05 -31.47
CA TYR A 22 32.88 9.91 -30.56
C TYR A 22 33.57 10.35 -29.26
N ALA A 23 34.61 11.18 -29.36
CA ALA A 23 35.28 11.75 -28.20
C ALA A 23 34.34 12.65 -27.38
N ASP A 24 33.50 13.46 -28.04
CA ASP A 24 32.49 14.29 -27.34
C ASP A 24 31.52 13.42 -26.53
N LEU A 25 30.98 12.35 -27.12
CA LEU A 25 30.08 11.40 -26.44
C LEU A 25 30.75 10.71 -25.24
N LEU A 26 32.03 10.32 -25.38
CA LEU A 26 32.79 9.76 -24.26
C LEU A 26 33.00 10.77 -23.13
N THR A 27 33.26 12.05 -23.45
CA THR A 27 33.43 13.09 -22.44
C THR A 27 32.12 13.48 -21.75
N LEU A 28 31.00 13.50 -22.46
CA LEU A 28 29.67 13.70 -21.88
C LEU A 28 29.29 12.55 -20.94
N LEU A 29 29.60 11.31 -21.32
CA LEU A 29 29.36 10.14 -20.49
C LEU A 29 30.23 10.19 -19.21
N LEU A 30 31.51 10.53 -19.33
CA LEU A 30 32.40 10.71 -18.18
C LEU A 30 31.90 11.82 -17.24
N ALA A 31 31.50 12.96 -17.78
CA ALA A 31 30.95 14.07 -17.00
C ALA A 31 29.67 13.66 -16.26
N LEU A 32 28.79 12.89 -16.91
CA LEU A 32 27.60 12.33 -16.28
C LEU A 32 27.95 11.40 -15.11
N PHE A 33 28.90 10.48 -15.28
CA PHE A 33 29.35 9.62 -14.20
C PHE A 33 30.02 10.37 -13.04
N LEU A 34 30.76 11.45 -13.32
CA LEU A 34 31.33 12.30 -12.26
C LEU A 34 30.25 13.02 -11.45
N VAL A 35 29.19 13.50 -12.11
CA VAL A 35 28.03 14.11 -11.43
C VAL A 35 27.29 13.08 -10.58
N LEU A 36 27.03 11.88 -11.12
CA LEU A 36 26.41 10.78 -10.40
C LEU A 36 27.25 10.32 -9.20
N TYR A 37 28.56 10.26 -9.35
CA TYR A 37 29.48 9.93 -8.27
C TYR A 37 29.46 10.99 -7.16
N ALA A 38 29.42 12.28 -7.52
CA ALA A 38 29.33 13.37 -6.57
C ALA A 38 27.99 13.39 -5.80
N MET A 39 26.87 13.02 -6.46
CA MET A 39 25.57 12.87 -5.81
C MET A 39 25.49 11.62 -4.93
N SER A 40 26.17 10.53 -5.31
CA SER A 40 26.22 9.28 -4.54
C SER A 40 27.04 9.43 -3.26
N ALA A 41 28.07 10.28 -3.26
CA ALA A 41 28.88 10.60 -2.09
C ALA A 41 28.19 11.55 -1.09
N THR A 42 26.85 11.56 -1.01
CA THR A 42 26.16 12.13 0.14
C THR A 42 26.42 11.25 1.36
N ASP A 43 27.47 11.68 2.07
CA ASP A 43 28.00 11.20 3.33
C ASP A 43 26.92 10.57 4.23
N ALA A 44 26.98 9.25 4.39
CA ALA A 44 26.07 8.49 5.25
C ALA A 44 25.99 9.09 6.67
N ARG A 45 27.08 9.73 7.12
CA ARG A 45 27.13 10.47 8.39
C ARG A 45 26.19 11.67 8.42
N LYS A 46 26.12 12.46 7.36
CA LYS A 46 25.20 13.62 7.29
C LYS A 46 23.74 13.17 7.24
N PHE A 47 23.46 12.05 6.57
CA PHE A 47 22.12 11.46 6.57
C PHE A 47 21.75 10.92 7.96
N GLN A 48 22.72 10.34 8.68
CA GLN A 48 22.52 9.83 10.03
C GLN A 48 22.32 10.96 11.05
N GLU A 49 23.10 12.04 10.96
CA GLU A 49 22.90 13.27 11.75
C GLU A 49 21.55 13.94 11.46
N MET A 50 21.15 14.00 10.18
CA MET A 50 19.85 14.54 9.79
C MET A 50 18.69 13.66 10.27
N SER A 51 18.84 12.34 10.20
CA SER A 51 17.84 11.38 10.71
C SER A 51 17.72 11.44 12.22
N GLU A 52 18.84 11.64 12.92
CA GLU A 52 18.86 11.82 14.37
C GLU A 52 18.19 13.14 14.77
N ALA A 53 18.50 14.25 14.09
CA ALA A 53 17.84 15.54 14.29
C ALA A 53 16.32 15.48 13.98
N PHE A 54 15.93 14.75 12.92
CA PHE A 54 14.53 14.58 12.54
C PHE A 54 13.78 13.69 13.53
N SER A 55 14.42 12.62 14.00
CA SER A 55 13.90 11.75 15.06
C SER A 55 13.74 12.52 16.37
N VAL A 56 14.71 13.36 16.75
CA VAL A 56 14.60 14.21 17.95
C VAL A 56 13.47 15.23 17.79
N ALA A 57 13.30 15.84 16.62
CA ALA A 57 12.20 16.78 16.35
C ALA A 57 10.82 16.10 16.34
N LEU A 58 10.73 14.84 15.88
CA LEU A 58 9.47 14.10 15.76
C LEU A 58 9.10 13.35 17.06
N THR A 59 10.10 12.91 17.83
CA THR A 59 9.94 12.11 19.06
C THR A 59 10.01 12.97 20.32
N GLY A 60 10.72 14.11 20.27
CA GLY A 60 10.74 15.15 21.30
C GLY A 60 9.53 16.07 21.18
N GLY A 61 8.34 15.49 21.33
CA GLY A 61 7.04 16.12 21.14
C GLY A 61 6.90 17.50 21.76
N THR A 62 7.09 18.53 20.93
CA THR A 62 6.42 19.82 21.00
C THR A 62 6.15 20.24 19.55
N GLY A 63 4.87 20.35 19.18
CA GLY A 63 4.48 20.71 17.82
C GLY A 63 5.00 22.10 17.45
N VAL A 64 5.31 22.28 16.16
CA VAL A 64 5.86 23.50 15.52
C VAL A 64 4.90 24.73 15.57
N LEU A 65 3.94 24.77 16.49
CA LEU A 65 2.97 25.86 16.64
C LEU A 65 3.12 26.69 17.93
N ASP A 66 4.13 26.43 18.78
CA ASP A 66 4.28 27.15 20.06
C ASP A 66 5.69 27.73 20.32
N TYR A 67 6.28 28.38 19.31
CA TYR A 67 7.50 29.18 19.52
C TYR A 67 7.19 30.67 19.51
N SER A 68 6.53 31.13 20.58
CA SER A 68 6.58 32.54 20.97
C SER A 68 7.14 32.65 22.39
N LYS A 69 8.40 33.12 22.46
CA LYS A 69 9.18 33.51 23.67
C LYS A 69 9.72 32.29 24.44
N THR A 70 11.02 32.14 24.67
CA THR A 70 11.90 33.09 25.38
C THR A 70 13.40 32.84 25.07
N LEU A 71 14.20 33.87 25.35
CA LEU A 71 15.65 34.05 25.19
C LEU A 71 16.57 32.94 25.76
N PRO A 72 17.85 32.90 25.33
CA PRO A 72 18.83 31.89 25.75
C PRO A 72 19.51 32.25 27.08
N SER A 73 19.63 31.25 27.96
CA SER A 73 20.51 31.31 29.15
C SER A 73 21.69 30.39 28.92
N GLU A 74 22.90 30.95 28.91
CA GLU A 74 24.17 30.24 29.02
C GLU A 74 24.32 29.77 30.48
N ASP A 75 24.31 28.45 30.70
CA ASP A 75 25.04 27.77 31.77
C ASP A 75 24.90 26.24 31.60
N PRO A 76 25.98 25.45 31.63
CA PRO A 76 25.88 24.00 31.56
C PRO A 76 25.54 23.40 32.93
N PRO A 77 24.50 22.56 33.08
CA PRO A 77 24.27 21.84 34.33
C PRO A 77 25.30 20.73 34.51
N ASN A 78 26.00 20.82 35.63
CA ASN A 78 26.95 19.88 36.20
C ASN A 78 26.38 18.44 36.27
N VAL A 79 27.05 17.50 35.62
CA VAL A 79 26.71 16.06 35.63
C VAL A 79 27.39 15.40 36.81
N ASN A 80 26.79 15.45 37.99
CA ASN A 80 27.05 14.52 39.10
C ASN A 80 25.99 14.70 40.18
N ASP A 81 24.82 14.08 39.99
CA ASP A 81 24.18 13.28 41.04
C ASP A 81 22.94 12.57 40.51
N HIS A 82 22.57 11.48 41.18
CA HIS A 82 21.43 10.58 40.95
C HIS A 82 21.77 9.22 40.34
N LYS A 83 22.49 8.46 41.16
CA LYS A 83 22.36 7.01 41.28
C LYS A 83 20.95 6.66 41.75
N ALA A 84 20.01 6.46 40.82
CA ALA A 84 18.69 5.90 41.09
C ALA A 84 18.26 4.98 39.93
N SER A 85 18.46 3.68 40.15
CA SER A 85 17.58 2.59 39.70
C SER A 85 16.96 2.72 38.31
N SER A 86 17.75 2.47 37.26
CA SER A 86 17.20 2.18 35.94
C SER A 86 16.50 0.81 35.98
N PRO A 87 15.20 0.70 35.65
CA PRO A 87 14.58 -0.59 35.43
C PRO A 87 15.30 -1.25 34.25
N ASN A 88 15.82 -2.45 34.48
CA ASN A 88 16.42 -3.30 33.48
C ASN A 88 15.34 -3.71 32.45
N VAL A 89 15.08 -2.85 31.45
CA VAL A 89 14.26 -3.20 30.29
C VAL A 89 15.23 -3.71 29.23
N PRO A 90 15.13 -4.98 28.79
CA PRO A 90 15.93 -5.46 27.68
C PRO A 90 15.63 -4.59 26.46
N ALA A 91 16.64 -3.94 25.90
CA ALA A 91 16.54 -3.27 24.62
C ALA A 91 16.27 -4.33 23.55
N THR A 92 14.99 -4.64 23.33
CA THR A 92 14.56 -5.41 22.16
C THR A 92 15.02 -4.64 20.93
N THR A 93 15.80 -5.29 20.06
CA THR A 93 16.21 -4.67 18.80
C THR A 93 14.95 -4.25 18.02
N PRO A 94 15.00 -3.19 17.20
CA PRO A 94 13.86 -2.77 16.38
C PRO A 94 13.22 -3.94 15.61
N ASP A 95 14.03 -4.89 15.15
CA ASP A 95 13.59 -6.10 14.45
C ASP A 95 12.80 -7.07 15.34
N GLN A 96 13.23 -7.28 16.59
CA GLN A 96 12.50 -8.12 17.56
C GLN A 96 11.14 -7.52 17.93
N ARG A 97 11.08 -6.20 18.09
CA ARG A 97 9.82 -5.49 18.38
C ARG A 97 8.85 -5.60 17.20
N ARG A 98 9.32 -5.42 15.97
CA ARG A 98 8.51 -5.58 14.76
C ARG A 98 7.99 -7.01 14.62
N ALA A 99 8.83 -8.01 14.87
CA ALA A 99 8.42 -9.41 14.83
C ALA A 99 7.32 -9.74 15.86
N GLU A 100 7.42 -9.21 17.09
CA GLU A 100 6.37 -9.40 18.09
C GLU A 100 5.05 -8.70 17.70
N LEU A 101 5.12 -7.48 17.15
CA LEU A 101 3.94 -6.76 16.65
C LEU A 101 3.24 -7.51 15.49
N MET A 102 4.02 -8.08 14.57
CA MET A 102 3.50 -8.96 13.50
C MET A 102 2.81 -10.20 14.07
N ARG A 103 3.39 -10.81 15.11
CA ARG A 103 2.81 -11.98 15.79
C ARG A 103 1.48 -11.65 16.46
N GLN A 104 1.42 -10.50 17.15
CA GLN A 104 0.19 -10.00 17.78
C GLN A 104 -0.89 -9.69 16.75
N GLU A 105 -0.54 -9.01 15.65
CA GLU A 105 -1.45 -8.74 14.54
C GLU A 105 -2.00 -10.04 13.93
N GLN A 106 -1.13 -11.05 13.73
CA GLN A 106 -1.55 -12.36 13.24
C GLN A 106 -2.58 -13.00 14.17
N GLU A 107 -2.32 -13.03 15.48
CA GLU A 107 -3.25 -13.59 16.47
C GLU A 107 -4.59 -12.85 16.49
N ASP A 108 -4.58 -11.53 16.37
CA ASP A 108 -5.79 -10.70 16.39
C ASP A 108 -6.67 -10.92 15.14
N LEU A 109 -6.06 -10.93 13.95
CA LEU A 109 -6.78 -11.22 12.71
C LEU A 109 -7.29 -12.66 12.68
N GLU A 110 -6.57 -13.63 13.26
CA GLU A 110 -7.06 -14.99 13.42
C GLU A 110 -8.25 -15.09 14.39
N LYS A 111 -8.21 -14.37 15.51
CA LYS A 111 -9.34 -14.29 16.45
C LYS A 111 -10.56 -13.67 15.77
N LEU A 112 -10.37 -12.58 15.03
CA LEU A 112 -11.44 -11.94 14.26
C LEU A 112 -12.01 -12.90 13.21
N LYS A 113 -11.15 -13.57 12.43
CA LYS A 113 -11.57 -14.57 11.45
C LYS A 113 -12.39 -15.68 12.09
N LYS A 114 -11.95 -16.24 13.22
CA LYS A 114 -12.69 -17.28 13.95
C LYS A 114 -14.06 -16.77 14.43
N GLN A 115 -14.14 -15.53 14.94
CA GLN A 115 -15.42 -14.93 15.33
C GLN A 115 -16.37 -14.79 14.14
N LEU A 116 -15.87 -14.33 12.99
CA LEU A 116 -16.63 -14.22 11.75
C LEU A 116 -17.11 -15.58 11.25
N ASP A 117 -16.22 -16.58 11.19
CA ASP A 117 -16.56 -17.93 10.74
C ASP A 117 -17.65 -18.56 11.62
N ASN A 118 -17.54 -18.40 12.94
CA ASN A 118 -18.56 -18.86 13.88
C ASN A 118 -19.88 -18.14 13.68
N TYR A 119 -19.85 -16.81 13.47
CA TYR A 119 -21.06 -16.04 13.17
C TYR A 119 -21.72 -16.52 11.87
N ILE A 120 -20.93 -16.72 10.80
CA ILE A 120 -21.41 -17.19 9.50
C ILE A 120 -22.07 -18.57 9.64
N LYS A 121 -21.42 -19.50 10.35
CA LYS A 121 -21.93 -20.86 10.57
C LYS A 121 -23.22 -20.86 11.39
N ASN A 122 -23.25 -20.12 12.51
CA ASN A 122 -24.40 -20.12 13.42
C ASN A 122 -25.65 -19.45 12.83
N ASN A 123 -25.48 -18.56 11.86
CA ASN A 123 -26.58 -17.88 11.17
C ASN A 123 -26.92 -18.50 9.80
N GLY A 124 -26.29 -19.61 9.42
CA GLY A 124 -26.56 -20.28 8.14
C GLY A 124 -26.13 -19.47 6.90
N LEU A 125 -25.16 -18.56 7.07
CA LEU A 125 -24.73 -17.59 6.05
C LEU A 125 -23.57 -18.11 5.18
N THR A 126 -23.18 -19.37 5.30
CA THR A 126 -22.04 -19.97 4.56
C THR A 126 -22.22 -19.96 3.04
N SER A 127 -23.47 -19.87 2.58
CA SER A 127 -23.77 -19.67 1.16
C SER A 127 -23.59 -18.22 0.73
N GLU A 128 -23.59 -17.23 1.61
CA GLU A 128 -23.58 -15.81 1.24
C GLU A 128 -22.25 -15.13 1.55
N LEU A 129 -21.53 -15.63 2.57
CA LEU A 129 -20.30 -15.06 3.08
C LEU A 129 -19.17 -16.09 3.13
N SER A 130 -17.95 -15.59 2.92
CA SER A 130 -16.72 -16.32 3.19
C SER A 130 -15.66 -15.39 3.78
N THR A 131 -14.70 -15.96 4.50
CA THR A 131 -13.53 -15.21 5.00
C THR A 131 -12.24 -15.84 4.49
N LYS A 132 -11.26 -15.00 4.16
CA LYS A 132 -9.92 -15.43 3.75
C LYS A 132 -8.86 -14.56 4.43
N LEU A 133 -7.92 -15.19 5.14
CA LEU A 133 -6.79 -14.50 5.75
C LEU A 133 -5.54 -14.73 4.90
N ASN A 134 -4.89 -13.65 4.49
CA ASN A 134 -3.70 -13.66 3.65
C ASN A 134 -2.56 -12.91 4.37
N HIS A 135 -1.38 -12.84 3.76
CA HIS A 135 -0.22 -12.09 4.26
C HIS A 135 -0.40 -10.57 4.26
N SER A 136 -1.40 -10.04 3.56
CA SER A 136 -1.68 -8.59 3.47
C SER A 136 -2.95 -8.15 4.20
N GLN A 137 -3.96 -9.02 4.31
CA GLN A 137 -5.28 -8.64 4.81
C GLN A 137 -6.13 -9.84 5.23
N LEU A 138 -7.15 -9.58 6.07
CA LEU A 138 -8.31 -10.45 6.25
C LEU A 138 -9.44 -9.92 5.36
N VAL A 139 -9.96 -10.73 4.46
CA VAL A 139 -11.07 -10.37 3.56
C VAL A 139 -12.34 -11.09 3.97
N ILE A 140 -13.43 -10.33 4.09
CA ILE A 140 -14.80 -10.85 4.18
C ILE A 140 -15.43 -10.64 2.82
N THR A 141 -15.70 -11.71 2.09
CA THR A 141 -16.41 -11.64 0.80
C THR A 141 -17.89 -11.92 1.02
N ILE A 142 -18.74 -11.01 0.54
CA ILE A 142 -20.19 -11.08 0.67
C ILE A 142 -20.79 -11.04 -0.73
N ARG A 143 -21.62 -12.02 -1.08
CA ARG A 143 -22.29 -12.01 -2.39
C ARG A 143 -23.24 -10.83 -2.52
N ASP A 144 -23.29 -10.25 -3.71
CA ASP A 144 -24.11 -9.07 -4.01
C ASP A 144 -25.59 -9.27 -3.71
N ASN A 145 -26.13 -10.45 -4.03
CA ASN A 145 -27.54 -10.77 -3.84
C ASN A 145 -27.97 -10.81 -2.35
N ALA A 146 -27.03 -11.03 -1.43
CA ALA A 146 -27.28 -10.96 0.01
C ALA A 146 -27.41 -9.51 0.50
N LEU A 147 -26.82 -8.55 -0.23
CA LEU A 147 -26.73 -7.14 0.18
C LEU A 147 -27.70 -6.22 -0.57
N PHE A 148 -27.87 -6.44 -1.88
CA PHE A 148 -28.55 -5.50 -2.77
C PHE A 148 -29.58 -6.18 -3.68
N PRO A 149 -30.61 -5.43 -4.12
CA PRO A 149 -31.38 -5.79 -5.30
C PRO A 149 -30.52 -5.72 -6.58
N SER A 150 -30.99 -6.36 -7.65
CA SER A 150 -30.31 -6.34 -8.95
C SER A 150 -30.23 -4.92 -9.50
N GLY A 151 -29.05 -4.47 -9.92
CA GLY A 151 -28.84 -3.16 -10.54
C GLY A 151 -28.97 -1.96 -9.59
N GLU A 152 -29.06 -2.22 -8.28
CA GLU A 152 -29.19 -1.18 -7.25
C GLU A 152 -28.04 -1.24 -6.23
N ALA A 153 -27.82 -0.11 -5.54
CA ALA A 153 -26.86 0.03 -4.44
C ALA A 153 -27.53 0.33 -3.10
N VAL A 154 -28.86 0.24 -3.02
CA VAL A 154 -29.58 0.39 -1.75
C VAL A 154 -29.48 -0.92 -0.97
N VAL A 155 -28.85 -0.86 0.21
CA VAL A 155 -28.67 -2.04 1.07
C VAL A 155 -30.03 -2.51 1.59
N LYS A 156 -30.31 -3.79 1.37
CA LYS A 156 -31.52 -4.48 1.82
C LYS A 156 -31.72 -4.37 3.33
N PRO A 157 -32.97 -4.26 3.84
CA PRO A 157 -33.23 -4.21 5.28
C PRO A 157 -32.66 -5.40 6.05
N GLU A 158 -32.76 -6.61 5.51
CA GLU A 158 -32.22 -7.84 6.09
C GLU A 158 -30.69 -7.81 6.20
N ALA A 159 -30.01 -7.23 5.20
CA ALA A 159 -28.55 -7.08 5.17
C ALA A 159 -28.02 -6.09 6.23
N ARG A 160 -28.87 -5.20 6.77
CA ARG A 160 -28.48 -4.28 7.84
C ARG A 160 -28.13 -5.00 9.15
N LYS A 161 -28.77 -6.15 9.42
CA LYS A 161 -28.43 -6.98 10.59
C LYS A 161 -27.01 -7.54 10.46
N LEU A 162 -26.66 -8.01 9.27
CA LEU A 162 -25.32 -8.49 8.95
C LEU A 162 -24.29 -7.37 9.08
N ALA A 163 -24.56 -6.20 8.47
CA ALA A 163 -23.67 -5.04 8.58
C ALA A 163 -23.47 -4.63 10.04
N LYS A 164 -24.53 -4.63 10.87
CA LYS A 164 -24.42 -4.36 12.30
C LYS A 164 -23.51 -5.36 13.01
N ALA A 165 -23.65 -6.66 12.73
CA ALA A 165 -22.79 -7.68 13.32
C ALA A 165 -21.32 -7.49 12.91
N ILE A 166 -21.04 -7.23 11.62
CA ILE A 166 -19.69 -6.92 11.13
C ILE A 166 -19.14 -5.68 11.84
N SER A 167 -19.92 -4.60 11.94
CA SER A 167 -19.50 -3.36 12.61
C SER A 167 -19.13 -3.57 14.09
N GLN A 168 -19.85 -4.45 14.80
CA GLN A 168 -19.57 -4.78 16.20
C GLN A 168 -18.29 -5.61 16.35
N MET A 169 -18.02 -6.52 15.41
CA MET A 169 -16.77 -7.29 15.39
C MET A 169 -15.57 -6.38 15.06
N LEU A 170 -15.71 -5.48 14.08
CA LEU A 170 -14.66 -4.51 13.71
C LEU A 170 -14.32 -3.53 14.84
N HIS A 171 -15.29 -3.13 15.66
CA HIS A 171 -15.05 -2.20 16.78
C HIS A 171 -14.04 -2.74 17.80
N LYS A 172 -13.95 -4.07 17.97
CA LYS A 172 -12.99 -4.71 18.87
C LYS A 172 -11.54 -4.60 18.40
N PHE A 173 -11.33 -4.21 17.16
CA PHE A 173 -10.02 -4.09 16.53
C PHE A 173 -9.88 -2.66 15.96
N PRO A 174 -9.74 -1.64 16.83
CA PRO A 174 -9.82 -0.22 16.48
C PRO A 174 -8.60 0.31 15.70
N ASP A 175 -7.66 -0.57 15.39
CA ASP A 175 -6.35 -0.20 14.89
C ASP A 175 -6.18 -0.35 13.37
N TYR A 176 -6.95 -1.23 12.71
CA TYR A 176 -6.73 -1.61 11.31
C TYR A 176 -7.41 -0.71 10.28
N GLU A 177 -6.81 -0.48 9.12
CA GLU A 177 -7.54 0.15 8.03
C GLU A 177 -8.55 -0.82 7.41
N ILE A 178 -9.69 -0.29 6.95
CA ILE A 178 -10.80 -1.05 6.40
C ILE A 178 -11.11 -0.55 4.99
N ILE A 179 -10.94 -1.43 4.01
CA ILE A 179 -11.32 -1.15 2.62
C ILE A 179 -12.59 -1.91 2.29
N VAL A 180 -13.63 -1.19 1.89
CA VAL A 180 -14.87 -1.77 1.38
C VAL A 180 -14.82 -1.70 -0.14
N SER A 181 -14.76 -2.85 -0.80
CA SER A 181 -14.58 -2.96 -2.25
C SER A 181 -15.82 -3.53 -2.92
N GLY A 182 -16.34 -2.84 -3.94
CA GLY A 182 -17.46 -3.31 -4.75
C GLY A 182 -16.97 -3.92 -6.06
N HIS A 183 -17.61 -5.00 -6.49
CA HIS A 183 -17.31 -5.66 -7.75
C HIS A 183 -18.59 -6.08 -8.49
N THR A 184 -18.52 -6.06 -9.82
CA THR A 184 -19.56 -6.55 -10.71
C THR A 184 -19.08 -7.78 -11.49
N ASP A 185 -19.99 -8.41 -12.22
CA ASP A 185 -19.61 -9.26 -13.35
C ASP A 185 -19.36 -8.41 -14.60
N ASN A 186 -19.12 -9.07 -15.73
CA ASN A 186 -18.88 -8.43 -17.02
C ASN A 186 -20.16 -8.07 -17.81
N VAL A 187 -21.35 -8.17 -17.21
CA VAL A 187 -22.58 -7.76 -17.88
C VAL A 187 -22.67 -6.24 -17.78
N PRO A 188 -22.68 -5.50 -18.90
CA PRO A 188 -22.72 -4.04 -18.82
C PRO A 188 -24.02 -3.56 -18.19
N ILE A 189 -23.93 -2.73 -17.16
CA ILE A 189 -25.06 -1.97 -16.65
C ILE A 189 -25.11 -0.58 -17.29
N ALA A 190 -26.30 -0.18 -17.72
CA ALA A 190 -26.61 1.18 -18.11
C ALA A 190 -28.07 1.45 -17.74
N ASN A 191 -28.29 2.19 -16.66
CA ASN A 191 -29.63 2.64 -16.26
C ASN A 191 -29.60 4.12 -15.88
N SER A 192 -30.76 4.69 -15.51
CA SER A 192 -30.89 6.12 -15.19
C SER A 192 -29.99 6.59 -14.05
N ARG A 193 -29.52 5.68 -13.19
CA ARG A 193 -28.69 5.99 -12.02
C ARG A 193 -27.23 5.60 -12.20
N TYR A 194 -26.93 4.50 -12.89
CA TYR A 194 -25.59 3.98 -13.08
C TYR A 194 -25.27 3.87 -14.57
N PRO A 195 -24.40 4.77 -15.07
CA PRO A 195 -23.91 4.73 -16.45
C PRO A 195 -23.02 3.52 -16.75
N SER A 196 -22.32 2.99 -15.74
CA SER A 196 -21.38 1.87 -15.92
C SER A 196 -21.24 0.99 -14.67
N ASN A 197 -20.54 -0.13 -14.84
CA ASN A 197 -20.16 -1.04 -13.75
C ASN A 197 -19.22 -0.37 -12.73
N TRP A 198 -18.44 0.63 -13.13
CA TRP A 198 -17.64 1.44 -12.20
C TRP A 198 -18.54 2.22 -11.23
N ASP A 199 -19.58 2.86 -11.74
CA ASP A 199 -20.52 3.65 -10.94
C ASP A 199 -21.29 2.77 -9.95
N LEU A 200 -21.81 1.64 -10.43
CA LEU A 200 -22.57 0.70 -9.59
C LEU A 200 -21.70 0.11 -8.47
N SER A 201 -20.49 -0.37 -8.80
CA SER A 201 -19.60 -0.97 -7.81
C SER A 201 -19.13 0.04 -6.77
N SER A 202 -18.82 1.28 -7.18
CA SER A 202 -18.43 2.37 -6.30
C SER A 202 -19.56 2.77 -5.35
N ASP A 203 -20.78 2.93 -5.85
CA ASP A 203 -21.94 3.27 -5.00
C ASP A 203 -22.27 2.13 -4.03
N ARG A 204 -22.19 0.86 -4.47
CA ARG A 204 -22.39 -0.30 -3.57
C ARG A 204 -21.38 -0.33 -2.43
N ALA A 205 -20.11 -0.12 -2.72
CA ALA A 205 -19.07 -0.04 -1.70
C ALA A 205 -19.35 1.09 -0.70
N LEU A 206 -19.64 2.28 -1.21
CA LEU A 206 -19.95 3.47 -0.40
C LEU A 206 -21.18 3.27 0.48
N GLN A 207 -22.27 2.73 -0.08
CA GLN A 207 -23.53 2.54 0.64
C GLN A 207 -23.40 1.48 1.72
N PHE A 208 -22.70 0.37 1.45
CA PHE A 208 -22.45 -0.64 2.49
C PHE A 208 -21.54 -0.10 3.60
N MET A 209 -20.48 0.64 3.24
CA MET A 209 -19.60 1.31 4.21
C MET A 209 -20.38 2.27 5.11
N LYS A 210 -21.29 3.10 4.55
CA LYS A 210 -22.16 3.98 5.34
C LYS A 210 -23.02 3.20 6.34
N ILE A 211 -23.55 2.03 5.97
CA ILE A 211 -24.31 1.19 6.90
C ILE A 211 -23.40 0.66 8.02
N LEU A 212 -22.18 0.23 7.73
CA LEU A 212 -21.22 -0.16 8.78
C LEU A 212 -20.95 0.99 9.75
N LEU A 213 -20.73 2.19 9.22
CA LEU A 213 -20.43 3.41 9.98
C LEU A 213 -21.63 4.00 10.74
N THR A 214 -22.83 3.41 10.62
CA THR A 214 -23.93 3.75 11.56
C THR A 214 -23.58 3.37 13.00
N ASN A 215 -22.61 2.46 13.20
CA ASN A 215 -21.99 2.24 14.50
C ASN A 215 -20.99 3.37 14.80
N SER A 216 -21.38 4.31 15.67
CA SER A 216 -20.58 5.46 16.08
C SER A 216 -19.28 5.12 16.82
N ALA A 217 -19.08 3.85 17.18
CA ALA A 217 -17.85 3.36 17.81
C ALA A 217 -16.73 3.04 16.79
N LEU A 218 -17.02 3.12 15.49
CA LEU A 218 -16.03 3.00 14.41
C LEU A 218 -15.55 4.39 14.01
N ASP A 219 -14.24 4.57 13.88
CA ASP A 219 -13.66 5.81 13.35
C ASP A 219 -13.78 5.84 11.82
N PRO A 220 -14.56 6.78 11.23
CA PRO A 220 -14.71 6.89 9.79
C PRO A 220 -13.40 7.11 9.03
N LYS A 221 -12.36 7.67 9.68
CA LYS A 221 -11.06 7.94 9.03
C LYS A 221 -10.35 6.67 8.57
N ARG A 222 -10.72 5.51 9.12
CA ARG A 222 -10.13 4.21 8.79
C ARG A 222 -10.84 3.48 7.64
N PHE A 223 -11.91 4.06 7.10
CA PHE A 223 -12.75 3.40 6.11
C PHE A 223 -12.60 4.04 4.73
N MET A 224 -12.38 3.19 3.72
CA MET A 224 -12.23 3.61 2.34
C MET A 224 -13.14 2.77 1.44
N PRO A 225 -14.04 3.38 0.65
CA PRO A 225 -14.79 2.67 -0.37
C PRO A 225 -14.02 2.66 -1.70
N ILE A 226 -13.97 1.50 -2.37
CA ILE A 226 -13.37 1.34 -3.69
C ILE A 226 -14.36 0.61 -4.60
N GLY A 227 -14.56 1.09 -5.83
CA GLY A 227 -15.27 0.37 -6.87
C GLY A 227 -14.29 -0.19 -7.87
N TYR A 228 -14.31 -1.50 -8.11
CA TYR A 228 -13.43 -2.17 -9.08
C TYR A 228 -14.11 -2.50 -10.42
N GLY A 229 -15.43 -2.27 -10.53
CA GLY A 229 -16.22 -2.74 -11.66
C GLY A 229 -16.03 -4.24 -11.91
N GLU A 230 -15.84 -4.59 -13.17
CA GLU A 230 -15.72 -5.98 -13.67
C GLU A 230 -14.27 -6.48 -13.77
N TYR A 231 -13.29 -5.61 -13.50
CA TYR A 231 -11.88 -5.83 -13.86
C TYR A 231 -11.08 -6.63 -12.84
N HIS A 232 -11.73 -7.06 -11.75
CA HIS A 232 -11.15 -7.96 -10.74
C HIS A 232 -12.04 -9.20 -10.53
N PRO A 233 -12.18 -10.07 -11.54
CA PRO A 233 -12.97 -11.29 -11.42
C PRO A 233 -12.24 -12.34 -10.56
N ILE A 234 -13.01 -13.09 -9.76
CA ILE A 234 -12.52 -14.23 -8.97
C ILE A 234 -13.00 -15.57 -9.55
N ALA A 235 -13.85 -15.53 -10.57
CA ALA A 235 -14.39 -16.67 -11.29
C ALA A 235 -14.64 -16.33 -12.77
N ASP A 236 -14.85 -17.35 -13.59
CA ASP A 236 -15.11 -17.18 -15.02
C ASP A 236 -16.47 -16.50 -15.30
N ASN A 237 -16.44 -15.39 -16.03
CA ASN A 237 -17.62 -14.62 -16.43
C ASN A 237 -18.49 -15.32 -17.51
N LYS A 238 -18.01 -16.42 -18.11
CA LYS A 238 -18.78 -17.18 -19.10
C LYS A 238 -20.01 -17.88 -18.51
N THR A 239 -19.96 -18.26 -17.23
CA THR A 239 -21.05 -19.00 -16.58
C THR A 239 -21.83 -18.11 -15.61
N GLU A 240 -23.13 -18.37 -15.44
CA GLU A 240 -23.92 -17.62 -14.43
C GLU A 240 -23.40 -17.85 -13.01
N ALA A 241 -22.95 -19.07 -12.70
CA ALA A 241 -22.35 -19.38 -11.40
C ALA A 241 -21.06 -18.59 -11.15
N GLY A 242 -20.24 -18.36 -12.18
CA GLY A 242 -19.02 -17.56 -12.06
C GLY A 242 -19.33 -16.06 -11.97
N ARG A 243 -20.25 -15.54 -12.80
CA ARG A 243 -20.74 -14.16 -12.66
C ARG A 243 -21.32 -13.87 -11.28
N ALA A 244 -22.11 -14.78 -10.73
CA ALA A 244 -22.65 -14.65 -9.39
C ALA A 244 -21.59 -14.62 -8.27
N LYS A 245 -20.40 -15.20 -8.51
CA LYS A 245 -19.25 -15.06 -7.60
C LYS A 245 -18.55 -13.71 -7.78
N ASN A 246 -18.49 -13.19 -9.01
CA ASN A 246 -17.85 -11.90 -9.30
C ASN A 246 -18.66 -10.72 -8.77
N ARG A 247 -19.99 -10.80 -8.79
CA ARG A 247 -20.90 -9.84 -8.14
C ARG A 247 -20.80 -9.98 -6.62
N ARG A 248 -19.99 -9.13 -5.98
CA ARG A 248 -19.72 -9.20 -4.53
C ARG A 248 -19.30 -7.84 -3.95
N VAL A 249 -19.35 -7.76 -2.63
CA VAL A 249 -18.66 -6.73 -1.86
C VAL A 249 -17.65 -7.40 -0.93
N GLU A 250 -16.46 -6.83 -0.84
CA GLU A 250 -15.40 -7.30 0.03
C GLU A 250 -15.14 -6.27 1.12
N VAL A 251 -15.03 -6.71 2.37
CA VAL A 251 -14.54 -5.88 3.49
C VAL A 251 -13.17 -6.41 3.86
N SER A 252 -12.14 -5.63 3.56
CA SER A 252 -10.74 -5.98 3.79
C SER A 252 -10.20 -5.26 5.01
N ILE A 253 -9.69 -6.00 5.98
CA ILE A 253 -8.97 -5.51 7.15
C ILE A 253 -7.49 -5.58 6.81
N ILE A 254 -6.85 -4.42 6.63
CA ILE A 254 -5.48 -4.30 6.12
C ILE A 254 -4.46 -4.47 7.25
N ARG A 255 -3.45 -5.30 7.03
CA ARG A 255 -2.32 -5.45 7.96
C ARG A 255 -1.46 -4.20 7.98
N LYS A 256 -1.08 -3.77 9.17
CA LYS A 256 -0.12 -2.68 9.41
C LYS A 256 1.30 -3.09 9.11
N TYR A 257 1.66 -4.34 9.42
CA TYR A 257 3.03 -4.83 9.30
C TYR A 257 3.12 -5.81 8.14
N GLN A 258 3.45 -5.28 6.96
CA GLN A 258 3.71 -6.11 5.78
C GLN A 258 5.20 -6.47 5.69
N ASP A 259 5.49 -7.66 5.17
CA ASP A 259 6.83 -8.05 4.79
C ASP A 259 7.23 -7.29 3.51
N SER A 260 8.08 -6.28 3.68
CA SER A 260 8.67 -5.48 2.60
C SER A 260 9.43 -6.35 1.59
N ALA A 261 9.84 -7.56 1.98
CA ALA A 261 10.53 -8.54 1.14
C ALA A 261 9.70 -9.04 -0.06
N THR A 262 8.40 -8.76 -0.11
CA THR A 262 7.54 -9.17 -1.25
C THR A 262 7.45 -8.08 -2.34
N PHE A 263 7.87 -6.84 -2.04
CA PHE A 263 7.81 -5.71 -2.98
C PHE A 263 9.16 -5.37 -3.61
N THR A 264 10.25 -6.01 -3.18
CA THR A 264 11.57 -5.93 -3.82
C THR A 264 11.80 -7.15 -4.69
N ASN A 265 11.29 -7.10 -5.93
CA ASN A 265 11.87 -7.74 -7.11
C ASN A 265 11.22 -7.10 -8.35
N VAL A 266 11.56 -5.83 -8.57
CA VAL A 266 11.52 -5.23 -9.91
C VAL A 266 12.96 -4.87 -10.26
N GLU A 267 13.83 -5.88 -10.25
CA GLU A 267 15.16 -5.85 -10.88
C GLU A 267 15.32 -7.22 -11.58
N ASP A 268 14.79 -7.29 -12.80
CA ASP A 268 15.36 -7.99 -13.97
C ASP A 268 14.28 -8.13 -15.05
N VAL A 269 13.96 -6.99 -15.69
CA VAL A 269 13.56 -7.01 -17.10
C VAL A 269 14.55 -6.09 -17.80
N THR A 270 15.79 -6.56 -17.89
CA THR A 270 16.67 -6.11 -18.96
C THR A 270 16.31 -6.92 -20.21
N ASP A 271 16.14 -6.18 -21.29
CA ASP A 271 15.71 -6.61 -22.61
C ASP A 271 16.58 -7.76 -23.15
N GLY A 272 15.94 -8.88 -23.47
CA GLY A 272 16.48 -9.91 -24.34
C GLY A 272 15.81 -9.82 -25.71
N ASN A 273 16.45 -9.11 -26.63
CA ASN A 273 16.21 -9.22 -28.07
C ASN A 273 17.50 -9.62 -28.76
#